data_AF-A0AAD0VBY7-F1
#
_entry.id   AF-A0AAD0VBY7-F1
#
_cell.length_a   1.000
_cell.length_b   1.000
_cell.length_c   1.000
_cell.angle_alpha   90.00
_cell.angle_beta   90.00
_cell.angle_gamma   90.00
#
_symmetry.space_group_name_H-M   'P 1'
#
loop_
_entity.id
_entity.type
_entity.pdbx_description
1 polymer ?
#
loop_
_entity_poly.entity_id
_entity_poly.type
_entity_poly.pdbx_seq_one_letter_code
_entity_poly.pdbx_strand_id
1 'polypeptide(L)'
;MDFTDFTDFTTGLLVAIAIIVGIILLMAYIINVVFCAILFEVLGVKKGLAFIPIYNTYRLYKEYKGRVWKSNWGIVYVAVTVISFLLYVFLVVIFLEFIPMLITNVTSGMNAEDAILDIISRLFLWLIVIMVLGVVSTVFNIILSVILYWPLMLTTARKVILVLYLIFGVSQIAGIMNITAENNPDLKSTVNLITIAITIIFIVVALYSAGDIRRQVQSGKKILHDKLDYNSLDNIQINEILVSRKRCLVADNNQAQHNNSIQNMEYI
;
A
#
# COMPACT_ATOMS: atom_id res chain seq x y z
N MET A 1 -41.24 -21.97 -2.94
CA MET A 1 -40.11 -21.43 -2.16
C MET A 1 -40.66 -20.19 -1.51
N ASP A 2 -40.97 -20.27 -0.22
CA ASP A 2 -41.57 -19.14 0.49
C ASP A 2 -40.54 -18.02 0.68
N PHE A 3 -41.02 -16.79 0.76
CA PHE A 3 -40.18 -15.59 0.87
C PHE A 3 -39.27 -15.64 2.10
N THR A 4 -39.68 -16.33 3.17
CA THR A 4 -38.91 -16.59 4.40
C THR A 4 -37.70 -17.50 4.18
N ASP A 5 -37.84 -18.55 3.36
CA ASP A 5 -36.72 -19.45 3.04
C ASP A 5 -35.64 -18.74 2.22
N PHE A 6 -36.05 -17.80 1.36
CA PHE A 6 -35.14 -16.98 0.57
C PHE A 6 -34.41 -15.93 1.42
N THR A 7 -35.07 -15.32 2.41
CA THR A 7 -34.42 -14.38 3.34
C THR A 7 -33.43 -15.08 4.27
N ASP A 8 -33.72 -16.30 4.73
CA ASP A 8 -32.81 -17.07 5.58
C ASP A 8 -31.59 -17.56 4.80
N PHE A 9 -31.78 -18.01 3.54
CA PHE A 9 -30.68 -18.38 2.65
C PHE A 9 -29.78 -17.19 2.30
N THR A 10 -30.37 -16.04 1.95
CA THR A 10 -29.60 -14.83 1.61
C THR A 10 -28.86 -14.27 2.83
N THR A 11 -29.48 -14.29 4.02
CA THR A 11 -28.82 -13.86 5.27
C THR A 11 -27.68 -14.81 5.64
N GLY A 12 -27.88 -16.14 5.53
CA GLY A 12 -26.83 -17.13 5.75
C GLY A 12 -25.65 -16.99 4.79
N LEU A 13 -25.92 -16.72 3.51
CA LEU A 13 -24.88 -16.46 2.51
C LEU A 13 -24.09 -15.17 2.81
N LEU A 14 -24.76 -14.09 3.19
CA LEU A 14 -24.10 -12.83 3.56
C LEU A 14 -23.18 -13.00 4.78
N VAL A 15 -23.62 -13.75 5.79
CA VAL A 15 -22.80 -14.07 6.96
C VAL A 15 -21.57 -14.88 6.57
N ALA A 16 -21.73 -15.91 5.72
CA ALA A 16 -20.61 -16.70 5.23
C ALA A 16 -19.59 -15.85 4.45
N ILE A 17 -20.06 -14.96 3.57
CA ILE A 17 -19.20 -14.02 2.83
C ILE A 17 -18.47 -13.10 3.80
N ALA A 18 -19.16 -12.52 4.77
CA ALA A 18 -18.55 -11.63 5.76
C ALA A 18 -17.45 -12.34 6.57
N ILE A 19 -17.67 -13.60 6.97
CA ILE A 19 -16.67 -14.42 7.66
C ILE A 19 -15.44 -14.65 6.77
N ILE A 20 -15.65 -15.05 5.51
CA ILE A 20 -14.54 -15.29 4.57
C ILE A 20 -13.73 -14.00 4.34
N VAL A 21 -14.40 -12.87 4.10
CA VAL A 21 -13.75 -11.57 3.95
C VAL A 21 -12.99 -11.20 5.21
N GLY A 22 -13.58 -11.41 6.39
CA GLY A 22 -12.92 -11.18 7.68
C GLY A 22 -11.64 -12.01 7.86
N ILE A 23 -11.67 -13.30 7.50
CA ILE A 23 -10.49 -14.18 7.56
C ILE A 23 -9.39 -13.69 6.62
N ILE A 24 -9.73 -13.30 5.38
CA ILE A 24 -8.76 -12.80 4.40
C ILE A 24 -8.10 -11.51 4.91
N LEU A 25 -8.89 -10.56 5.43
CA LEU A 25 -8.38 -9.32 6.01
C LEU A 25 -7.48 -9.57 7.21
N LEU A 26 -7.86 -10.51 8.09
CA LEU A 26 -7.06 -10.89 9.25
C LEU A 26 -5.72 -11.51 8.83
N MET A 27 -5.73 -12.40 7.84
CA MET A 27 -4.50 -13.01 7.32
C MET A 27 -3.55 -11.98 6.71
N ALA A 28 -4.07 -11.08 5.86
CA ALA A 28 -3.28 -9.98 5.30
C ALA A 28 -2.68 -9.09 6.40
N TYR A 29 -3.46 -8.82 7.45
CA TYR A 29 -3.01 -8.05 8.60
C TYR A 29 -1.89 -8.75 9.38
N ILE A 30 -2.04 -10.04 9.69
CA ILE A 30 -1.03 -10.82 10.42
C ILE A 30 0.31 -10.80 9.66
N ILE A 31 0.29 -10.96 8.34
CA ILE A 31 1.50 -10.89 7.51
C ILE A 31 2.20 -9.53 7.68
N ASN A 32 1.44 -8.43 7.65
CA ASN A 32 1.98 -7.08 7.85
C ASN A 32 2.55 -6.88 9.26
N VAL A 33 1.89 -7.40 10.30
CA VAL A 33 2.37 -7.36 11.69
C VAL A 33 3.71 -8.07 11.83
N VAL A 34 3.83 -9.28 11.27
CA VAL A 34 5.08 -10.06 11.29
C VAL A 34 6.21 -9.30 10.60
N PHE A 35 5.94 -8.76 9.42
CA PHE A 35 6.90 -7.94 8.67
C PHE A 35 7.38 -6.73 9.49
N CYS A 36 6.46 -5.95 10.06
CA CYS A 36 6.78 -4.79 10.87
C CYS A 36 7.55 -5.17 12.15
N ALA A 37 7.19 -6.27 12.81
CA ALA A 37 7.85 -6.73 14.02
C ALA A 37 9.33 -7.07 13.78
N ILE A 38 9.64 -7.71 12.64
CA ILE A 38 11.03 -8.01 12.24
C ILE A 38 11.81 -6.71 12.05
N LEU A 39 11.27 -5.75 11.31
CA LEU A 39 11.96 -4.49 11.04
C LEU A 39 12.10 -3.61 12.27
N PHE A 40 11.11 -3.58 13.16
CA PHE A 40 11.20 -2.85 14.41
C PHE A 40 12.34 -3.35 15.29
N GLU A 41 12.60 -4.65 15.29
CA GLU A 41 13.78 -5.19 15.97
C GLU A 41 15.09 -4.65 15.38
N VAL A 42 15.19 -4.57 14.05
CA VAL A 42 16.36 -4.00 13.37
C VAL A 42 16.52 -2.51 13.67
N LEU A 43 15.41 -1.78 13.72
CA LEU A 43 15.37 -0.33 13.89
C LEU A 43 15.47 0.12 15.35
N GLY A 44 15.46 -0.81 16.32
CA GLY A 44 15.44 -0.50 17.75
C GLY A 44 14.10 0.05 18.25
N VAL A 45 13.00 -0.24 17.58
CA VAL A 45 11.63 0.17 17.95
C VAL A 45 10.94 -0.94 18.76
N LYS A 46 10.06 -0.56 19.69
CA LYS A 46 9.26 -1.51 20.48
C LYS A 46 8.39 -2.39 19.57
N LYS A 47 8.61 -3.73 19.61
CA LYS A 47 7.86 -4.72 18.81
C LYS A 47 6.35 -4.65 19.00
N GLY A 48 5.88 -4.32 20.21
CA GLY A 48 4.45 -4.20 20.50
C GLY A 48 3.72 -3.19 19.60
N LEU A 49 4.43 -2.19 19.06
CA LEU A 49 3.85 -1.22 18.14
C LEU A 49 3.48 -1.83 16.78
N ALA A 50 4.00 -3.01 16.45
CA ALA A 50 3.68 -3.70 15.18
C ALA A 50 2.22 -4.17 15.14
N PHE A 51 1.58 -4.37 16.31
CA PHE A 51 0.20 -4.83 16.45
C PHE A 51 -0.85 -3.72 16.37
N ILE A 52 -0.45 -2.45 16.22
CA ILE A 52 -1.40 -1.33 16.08
C ILE A 52 -1.60 -1.07 14.59
N PRO A 53 -2.80 -1.32 14.02
CA PRO A 53 -3.08 -1.08 12.61
C PRO A 53 -2.81 0.37 12.22
N ILE A 54 -2.35 0.60 10.98
CA ILE A 54 -1.98 1.92 10.41
C ILE A 54 -0.75 2.53 11.09
N TYR A 55 -0.72 2.58 12.43
CA TYR A 55 0.38 3.12 13.20
C TYR A 55 1.68 2.34 13.01
N ASN A 56 1.62 1.01 12.87
CA ASN A 56 2.78 0.17 12.59
C ASN A 56 3.52 0.62 11.31
N THR A 57 2.80 0.76 10.21
CA THR A 57 3.34 1.19 8.92
C THR A 57 3.78 2.66 8.95
N TYR A 58 3.00 3.55 9.56
CA TYR A 58 3.40 4.94 9.82
C TYR A 58 4.75 5.01 10.54
N ARG A 59 4.92 4.24 11.61
CA ARG A 59 6.12 4.28 12.44
C ARG A 59 7.32 3.79 11.65
N LEU A 60 7.15 2.76 10.83
CA LEU A 60 8.21 2.25 9.95
C LEU A 60 8.69 3.33 8.97
N TYR A 61 7.78 4.01 8.28
CA TYR A 61 8.15 5.13 7.40
C TYR A 61 8.80 6.30 8.15
N LYS A 62 8.35 6.58 9.37
CA LYS A 62 8.97 7.61 10.22
C LYS A 62 10.42 7.26 10.55
N GLU A 63 10.73 5.99 10.82
CA GLU A 63 12.10 5.54 11.08
C GLU A 63 12.99 5.56 9.84
N TYR A 64 12.42 5.46 8.64
CA TYR A 64 13.17 5.59 7.39
C TYR A 64 13.59 7.03 7.09
N LYS A 65 12.92 8.04 7.67
CA LYS A 65 13.29 9.45 7.52
C LYS A 65 14.72 9.66 8.04
N GLY A 66 15.58 10.21 7.20
CA GLY A 66 16.98 10.49 7.51
C GLY A 66 17.89 9.28 7.47
N ARG A 67 17.37 8.05 7.36
CA ARG A 67 18.20 6.86 7.10
C ARG A 67 18.27 6.55 5.61
N VAL A 68 17.10 6.62 4.96
CA VAL A 68 16.88 6.19 3.58
C VAL A 68 16.24 7.29 2.74
N TRP A 69 15.25 7.98 3.32
CA TRP A 69 14.46 8.99 2.62
C TRP A 69 14.58 10.34 3.32
N LYS A 70 14.55 11.41 2.53
CA LYS A 70 14.57 12.79 3.03
C LYS A 70 13.25 13.17 3.71
N SER A 71 12.14 12.81 3.08
CA SER A 71 10.80 13.19 3.52
C SER A 71 10.25 12.23 4.56
N ASN A 72 9.35 12.72 5.41
CA ASN A 72 8.59 11.89 6.33
C ASN A 72 7.41 11.22 5.59
N TRP A 73 7.67 10.07 4.98
CA TRP A 73 6.66 9.29 4.28
C TRP A 73 5.57 8.73 5.20
N GLY A 74 5.79 8.71 6.53
CA GLY A 74 4.76 8.29 7.48
C GLY A 74 3.59 9.26 7.50
N ILE A 75 3.85 10.57 7.44
CA ILE A 75 2.77 11.57 7.38
C ILE A 75 1.98 11.42 6.08
N VAL A 76 2.68 11.22 4.96
CA VAL A 76 2.05 11.01 3.65
C VAL A 76 1.17 9.76 3.67
N TYR A 77 1.66 8.65 4.22
CA TYR A 77 0.91 7.40 4.37
C TYR A 77 -0.39 7.59 5.16
N VAL A 78 -0.32 8.29 6.31
CA VAL A 78 -1.51 8.59 7.13
C VAL A 78 -2.47 9.50 6.38
N ALA A 79 -1.97 10.56 5.74
CA ALA A 79 -2.80 11.49 4.97
C ALA A 79 -3.55 10.77 3.84
N VAL A 80 -2.85 9.96 3.04
CA VAL A 80 -3.47 9.16 1.96
C VAL A 80 -4.52 8.22 2.53
N THR A 81 -4.21 7.52 3.62
CA THR A 81 -5.14 6.55 4.24
C THR A 81 -6.41 7.25 4.75
N VAL A 82 -6.28 8.39 5.41
CA VAL A 82 -7.41 9.18 5.91
C VAL A 82 -8.23 9.74 4.75
N ILE A 83 -7.58 10.30 3.73
CA ILE A 83 -8.26 10.82 2.54
C ILE A 83 -9.03 9.70 1.84
N SER A 84 -8.41 8.53 1.61
CA SER A 84 -9.09 7.37 1.01
C SER A 84 -10.29 6.92 1.83
N PHE A 85 -10.18 6.90 3.17
CA PHE A 85 -11.29 6.56 4.05
C PHE A 85 -12.43 7.58 3.97
N LEU A 86 -12.13 8.88 4.05
CA LEU A 86 -13.12 9.95 3.93
C LEU A 86 -13.84 9.91 2.58
N LEU A 87 -13.12 9.61 1.50
CA LEU A 87 -13.69 9.46 0.17
C LEU A 87 -14.63 8.26 0.08
N TYR A 88 -14.29 7.13 0.72
CA TYR A 88 -15.19 5.98 0.77
C TYR A 88 -16.47 6.30 1.57
N VAL A 89 -16.35 6.95 2.73
CA VAL A 89 -17.51 7.39 3.51
C VAL A 89 -18.38 8.36 2.70
N PHE A 90 -17.76 9.32 2.01
CA PHE A 90 -18.46 10.25 1.12
C PHE A 90 -19.21 9.51 0.01
N LEU A 91 -18.57 8.54 -0.65
CA LEU A 91 -19.20 7.69 -1.66
C LEU A 91 -20.44 6.96 -1.12
N VAL A 92 -20.34 6.38 0.08
CA VAL A 92 -21.47 5.69 0.72
C VAL A 92 -22.60 6.66 1.04
N VAL A 93 -22.30 7.83 1.60
CA VAL A 93 -23.32 8.86 1.91
C VAL A 93 -24.07 9.27 0.64
N ILE A 94 -23.35 9.53 -0.45
CA ILE A 94 -23.95 9.89 -1.74
C ILE A 94 -24.79 8.76 -2.32
N PHE A 95 -24.32 7.52 -2.21
CA PHE A 95 -25.10 6.36 -2.65
C PHE A 95 -26.41 6.23 -1.85
N LEU A 96 -26.38 6.55 -0.56
CA LEU A 96 -27.59 6.58 0.27
C LEU A 96 -28.52 7.74 -0.09
N GLU A 97 -27.99 8.89 -0.53
CA GLU A 97 -28.77 10.03 -1.04
C GLU A 97 -29.45 9.75 -2.39
N PHE A 98 -29.02 8.73 -3.13
CA PHE A 98 -29.61 8.34 -4.41
C PHE A 98 -31.08 7.91 -4.29
N ILE A 99 -31.45 7.22 -3.20
CA ILE A 99 -32.81 6.70 -2.99
C ILE A 99 -33.81 7.84 -2.69
N PRO A 100 -33.56 8.77 -1.75
CA PRO A 100 -34.39 9.96 -1.55
C PRO A 100 -34.54 10.82 -2.81
N MET A 101 -33.47 10.97 -3.60
CA MET A 101 -33.50 11.74 -4.84
C MET A 101 -34.48 11.13 -5.88
N LEU A 102 -34.48 9.81 -6.03
CA LEU A 102 -35.43 9.12 -6.90
C LEU A 102 -36.87 9.39 -6.45
N ILE A 103 -37.11 9.39 -5.14
CA ILE A 103 -38.41 9.69 -4.56
C ILE A 103 -38.79 11.16 -4.82
N THR A 104 -37.86 12.12 -4.62
CA THR A 104 -38.14 13.55 -4.82
C THR A 104 -38.50 13.87 -6.27
N ASN A 105 -37.78 13.30 -7.25
CA ASN A 105 -38.05 13.53 -8.67
C ASN A 105 -39.41 12.98 -9.11
N VAL A 106 -39.84 11.86 -8.52
CA VAL A 106 -41.19 11.31 -8.73
C VAL A 106 -42.26 12.18 -8.06
N THR A 107 -42.01 12.67 -6.84
CA THR A 107 -42.98 13.49 -6.09
C THR A 107 -43.10 14.94 -6.57
N SER A 108 -42.07 15.49 -7.22
CA SER A 108 -42.07 16.88 -7.72
C SER A 108 -42.85 17.06 -9.02
N GLY A 109 -43.40 15.99 -9.59
CA GLY A 109 -44.12 16.03 -10.87
C GLY A 109 -43.20 16.36 -12.06
N MET A 110 -41.89 16.15 -11.90
CA MET A 110 -40.91 16.35 -12.97
C MET A 110 -41.24 15.41 -14.13
N ASN A 111 -41.10 15.90 -15.36
CA ASN A 111 -41.25 15.06 -16.54
C ASN A 111 -40.24 13.90 -16.47
N ALA A 112 -40.69 12.70 -16.84
CA ALA A 112 -39.87 11.48 -16.73
C ALA A 112 -38.53 11.62 -17.48
N GLU A 113 -38.53 12.31 -18.63
CA GLU A 113 -37.33 12.56 -19.43
C GLU A 113 -36.30 13.44 -18.71
N ASP A 114 -36.74 14.53 -18.06
CA ASP A 114 -35.85 15.43 -17.32
C ASP A 114 -35.30 14.75 -16.04
N ALA A 115 -36.13 13.96 -15.37
CA ALA A 115 -35.72 13.17 -14.21
C ALA A 115 -34.66 12.11 -14.57
N ILE A 116 -34.84 11.43 -15.71
CA ILE A 116 -33.86 10.46 -16.22
C ILE A 116 -32.54 11.16 -16.59
N LEU A 117 -32.60 12.33 -17.23
CA LEU A 117 -31.41 13.07 -17.63
C LEU A 117 -30.59 13.57 -16.43
N ASP A 118 -31.23 14.07 -15.38
CA ASP A 118 -30.54 14.50 -14.13
C ASP A 118 -29.87 13.30 -13.45
N ILE A 119 -30.54 12.15 -13.38
CA ILE A 119 -29.98 10.91 -12.83
C ILE A 119 -28.75 10.46 -13.63
N ILE A 120 -28.86 10.39 -14.96
CA ILE A 120 -27.75 9.96 -15.83
C ILE A 120 -26.57 10.93 -15.72
N SER A 121 -26.82 12.24 -15.75
CA SER A 121 -25.78 13.27 -15.67
C SER A 121 -25.00 13.17 -14.36
N ARG A 122 -25.69 13.01 -13.23
CA ARG A 122 -25.05 12.83 -11.92
C ARG A 122 -24.28 11.53 -11.83
N LEU A 123 -24.86 10.40 -12.27
CA LEU A 123 -24.15 9.11 -12.32
C LEU A 123 -22.87 9.18 -13.16
N PHE A 124 -22.91 9.90 -14.29
CA PHE A 124 -21.75 10.11 -15.14
C PHE A 124 -20.67 10.95 -14.46
N LEU A 125 -21.05 12.05 -13.78
CA LEU A 125 -20.12 12.84 -12.96
C LEU A 125 -19.46 11.96 -11.88
N TRP A 126 -20.22 11.09 -11.21
CA TRP A 126 -19.71 10.18 -10.19
C TRP A 126 -18.73 9.16 -10.75
N LEU A 127 -19.03 8.60 -11.92
CA LEU A 127 -18.12 7.69 -12.61
C LEU A 127 -16.76 8.36 -12.83
N ILE A 128 -16.74 9.62 -13.30
CA ILE A 128 -15.50 10.39 -13.49
C ILE A 128 -14.74 10.56 -12.16
N VAL A 129 -15.43 10.95 -11.08
CA VAL A 129 -14.81 11.12 -9.76
C VAL A 129 -14.19 9.82 -9.26
N ILE A 130 -14.92 8.70 -9.33
CA ILE A 130 -14.43 7.39 -8.91
C ILE A 130 -13.21 6.97 -9.74
N MET A 131 -13.22 7.20 -11.05
CA MET A 131 -12.08 6.89 -11.92
C MET A 131 -10.83 7.69 -11.53
N VAL A 132 -10.96 9.01 -11.34
CA VAL A 132 -9.84 9.87 -10.93
C VAL A 132 -9.27 9.42 -9.58
N LEU A 133 -10.15 9.17 -8.60
CA LEU A 133 -9.74 8.73 -7.27
C LEU A 133 -9.08 7.34 -7.30
N GLY A 134 -9.59 6.42 -8.11
CA GLY A 134 -9.00 5.09 -8.31
C GLY A 134 -7.58 5.18 -8.86
N VAL A 135 -7.36 6.04 -9.86
CA VAL A 135 -6.02 6.29 -10.44
C VAL A 135 -5.09 6.89 -9.38
N VAL A 136 -5.52 7.94 -8.68
CA VAL A 136 -4.71 8.59 -7.64
C VAL A 136 -4.32 7.61 -6.53
N SER A 137 -5.29 6.85 -6.02
CA SER A 137 -5.06 5.80 -5.00
C SER A 137 -4.03 4.77 -5.47
N THR A 138 -4.15 4.32 -6.72
CA THR A 138 -3.22 3.36 -7.33
C THR A 138 -1.80 3.92 -7.39
N VAL A 139 -1.63 5.16 -7.85
CA VAL A 139 -0.33 5.82 -7.92
C VAL A 139 0.31 5.92 -6.53
N PHE A 140 -0.45 6.35 -5.52
CA PHE A 140 0.06 6.42 -4.15
C PHE A 140 0.44 5.04 -3.60
N ASN A 141 -0.33 3.99 -3.87
CA ASN A 141 -0.01 2.63 -3.44
C ASN A 141 1.30 2.12 -4.06
N ILE A 142 1.56 2.42 -5.33
CA ILE A 142 2.85 2.10 -5.99
C ILE A 142 3.99 2.84 -5.30
N ILE A 143 3.85 4.16 -5.13
CA ILE A 143 4.89 5.00 -4.52
C ILE A 143 5.20 4.49 -3.11
N LEU A 144 4.18 4.30 -2.27
CA LEU A 144 4.34 3.82 -0.89
C LEU A 144 5.00 2.44 -0.83
N SER A 145 4.66 1.54 -1.75
CA SER A 145 5.30 0.23 -1.87
C SER A 145 6.78 0.35 -2.20
N VAL A 146 7.15 1.21 -3.17
CA VAL A 146 8.57 1.46 -3.50
C VAL A 146 9.31 2.01 -2.29
N ILE A 147 8.76 3.03 -1.63
CA ILE A 147 9.38 3.66 -0.45
C ILE A 147 9.62 2.63 0.67
N LEU A 148 8.70 1.69 0.86
CA LEU A 148 8.76 0.69 1.92
C LEU A 148 9.73 -0.45 1.64
N TYR A 149 9.61 -1.05 0.45
CA TYR A 149 10.26 -2.31 0.14
C TYR A 149 11.60 -2.15 -0.56
N TRP A 150 11.76 -1.13 -1.41
CA TRP A 150 13.02 -0.90 -2.14
C TRP A 150 14.27 -0.87 -1.25
N PRO A 151 14.26 -0.20 -0.07
CA PRO A 151 15.43 -0.12 0.81
C PRO A 151 15.85 -1.44 1.44
N LEU A 152 14.95 -2.43 1.42
CA LEU A 152 15.13 -3.76 2.01
C LEU A 152 15.63 -4.77 0.97
N MET A 153 15.34 -4.54 -0.31
CA MET A 153 15.71 -5.43 -1.40
C MET A 153 17.18 -5.22 -1.80
N LEU A 154 18.10 -5.77 -1.01
CA LEU A 154 19.54 -5.58 -1.19
C LEU A 154 20.09 -6.14 -2.51
N THR A 155 19.47 -7.19 -3.06
CA THR A 155 19.89 -7.82 -4.32
C THR A 155 19.03 -7.39 -5.50
N THR A 156 19.60 -7.40 -6.70
CA THR A 156 18.89 -7.04 -7.94
C THR A 156 17.70 -7.96 -8.19
N ALA A 157 17.83 -9.27 -7.96
CA ALA A 157 16.75 -10.23 -8.13
C ALA A 157 15.51 -9.89 -7.28
N ARG A 158 15.71 -9.50 -6.03
CA ARG A 158 14.60 -9.10 -5.13
C ARG A 158 13.93 -7.80 -5.59
N LYS A 159 14.69 -6.86 -6.15
CA LYS A 159 14.13 -5.64 -6.76
C LYS A 159 13.30 -5.94 -8.01
N VAL A 160 13.73 -6.88 -8.85
CA VAL A 160 12.95 -7.34 -10.02
C VAL A 160 11.61 -7.92 -9.58
N ILE A 161 11.58 -8.72 -8.51
CA ILE A 161 10.34 -9.28 -7.97
C ILE A 161 9.38 -8.17 -7.49
N LEU A 162 9.89 -7.14 -6.82
CA LEU A 162 9.08 -5.96 -6.46
C LEU A 162 8.51 -5.27 -7.70
N VAL A 163 9.32 -5.06 -8.74
CA VAL A 163 8.85 -4.43 -9.99
C VAL A 163 7.77 -5.27 -10.67
N LEU A 164 7.94 -6.59 -10.75
CA LEU A 164 6.93 -7.49 -11.29
C LEU A 164 5.63 -7.41 -10.49
N TYR A 165 5.71 -7.44 -9.15
CA TYR A 165 4.54 -7.28 -8.28
C TYR A 165 3.80 -5.96 -8.56
N LEU A 166 4.52 -4.85 -8.70
CA LEU A 166 3.92 -3.55 -8.99
C LEU A 166 3.25 -3.51 -10.37
N ILE A 167 3.90 -4.04 -11.42
CA ILE A 167 3.33 -4.07 -12.77
C ILE A 167 2.03 -4.88 -12.80
N PHE A 168 2.04 -6.07 -12.19
CA PHE A 168 0.85 -6.92 -12.11
C PHE A 168 -0.25 -6.32 -11.23
N GLY A 169 0.12 -5.59 -10.16
CA GLY A 169 -0.85 -4.85 -9.34
C GLY A 169 -1.56 -3.75 -10.14
N VAL A 170 -0.81 -2.97 -10.92
CA VAL A 170 -1.37 -1.91 -11.78
C VAL A 170 -2.26 -2.46 -12.87
N SER A 171 -1.83 -3.54 -13.52
CA SER A 171 -2.57 -4.12 -14.66
C SER A 171 -3.92 -4.72 -14.27
N GLN A 172 -4.08 -5.15 -13.01
CA GLN A 172 -5.36 -5.60 -12.44
C GLN A 172 -6.31 -4.45 -12.16
N ILE A 173 -5.83 -3.37 -11.54
CA ILE A 173 -6.67 -2.21 -11.21
C ILE A 173 -7.10 -1.47 -12.48
N ALA A 174 -6.21 -1.37 -13.47
CA ALA A 174 -6.52 -0.76 -14.76
C ALA A 174 -7.47 -1.62 -15.63
N GLY A 175 -7.85 -2.82 -15.18
CA GLY A 175 -8.70 -3.73 -15.93
C GLY A 175 -8.09 -4.27 -17.23
N ILE A 176 -6.86 -3.86 -17.58
CA ILE A 176 -6.19 -4.18 -18.86
C ILE A 176 -6.12 -5.70 -19.06
N MET A 177 -5.77 -6.44 -18.01
CA MET A 177 -5.67 -7.89 -18.09
C MET A 177 -7.04 -8.58 -18.20
N ASN A 178 -8.07 -8.02 -17.56
CA ASN A 178 -9.43 -8.55 -17.61
C ASN A 178 -10.12 -8.27 -18.95
N ILE A 179 -9.89 -7.09 -19.54
CA ILE A 179 -10.39 -6.70 -20.87
C ILE A 179 -9.72 -7.55 -21.96
N THR A 180 -8.40 -7.74 -21.88
CA THR A 180 -7.65 -8.55 -22.88
C THR A 180 -8.08 -10.02 -22.87
N ALA A 181 -8.50 -10.54 -21.70
CA ALA A 181 -8.93 -11.91 -21.52
C ALA A 181 -10.45 -12.10 -21.48
N GLU A 182 -11.24 -11.05 -21.75
CA GLU A 182 -12.69 -11.04 -21.53
C GLU A 182 -13.41 -12.12 -22.34
N ASN A 183 -12.96 -12.35 -23.57
CA ASN A 183 -13.53 -13.34 -24.48
C ASN A 183 -12.90 -14.75 -24.34
N ASN A 184 -11.93 -14.94 -23.45
CA ASN A 184 -11.20 -16.20 -23.27
C ASN A 184 -11.12 -16.58 -21.78
N PRO A 185 -12.08 -17.38 -21.25
CA PRO A 185 -12.15 -17.70 -19.82
C PRO A 185 -10.89 -18.40 -19.29
N ASP A 186 -10.26 -19.26 -20.11
CA ASP A 186 -9.01 -19.95 -19.75
C ASP A 186 -7.83 -18.97 -19.59
N LEU A 187 -7.75 -17.97 -20.45
CA LEU A 187 -6.74 -16.92 -20.36
C LEU A 187 -6.96 -16.06 -19.11
N LYS A 188 -8.22 -15.71 -18.82
CA LYS A 188 -8.59 -14.93 -17.62
C LYS A 188 -8.20 -15.66 -16.33
N SER A 189 -8.50 -16.95 -16.25
CA SER A 189 -8.11 -17.80 -15.12
C SER A 189 -6.59 -17.87 -14.97
N THR A 190 -5.87 -18.11 -16.07
CA THR A 190 -4.40 -18.19 -16.09
C THR A 190 -3.75 -16.90 -15.59
N VAL A 191 -4.23 -15.74 -16.05
CA VAL A 191 -3.68 -14.43 -15.66
C VAL A 191 -3.94 -14.14 -14.18
N ASN A 192 -5.12 -14.51 -13.66
CA ASN A 192 -5.40 -14.39 -12.23
C ASN A 192 -4.51 -15.30 -11.38
N LEU A 193 -4.28 -16.54 -11.81
CA LEU A 193 -3.36 -17.46 -11.12
C LEU A 193 -1.91 -16.93 -11.10
N ILE A 194 -1.41 -16.40 -12.22
CA ILE A 194 -0.08 -15.77 -12.29
C ILE A 194 0.00 -14.57 -11.34
N THR A 195 -1.03 -13.74 -11.30
CA THR A 195 -1.08 -12.56 -10.42
C THR A 195 -1.02 -12.96 -8.95
N ILE A 196 -1.80 -13.97 -8.56
CA ILE A 196 -1.80 -14.52 -7.19
C ILE A 196 -0.41 -15.08 -6.87
N ALA A 197 0.18 -15.87 -7.78
CA ALA A 197 1.51 -16.44 -7.60
C ALA A 197 2.59 -15.37 -7.40
N ILE A 198 2.62 -14.33 -8.22
CA ILE A 198 3.56 -13.20 -8.09
C ILE A 198 3.37 -12.48 -6.75
N THR A 199 2.12 -12.27 -6.32
CA THR A 199 1.81 -11.64 -5.04
C THR A 199 2.34 -12.46 -3.85
N ILE A 200 2.14 -13.79 -3.88
CA ILE A 200 2.66 -14.71 -2.85
C ILE A 200 4.19 -14.70 -2.85
N ILE A 201 4.82 -14.82 -4.03
CA ILE A 201 6.28 -14.77 -4.17
C ILE A 201 6.83 -13.46 -3.59
N PHE A 202 6.18 -12.34 -3.89
CA PHE A 202 6.56 -11.03 -3.37
C PHE A 202 6.49 -10.97 -1.84
N ILE A 203 5.39 -11.44 -1.23
CA ILE A 203 5.23 -11.48 0.24
C ILE A 203 6.35 -12.30 0.88
N VAL A 204 6.63 -13.49 0.35
CA VAL A 204 7.70 -14.37 0.85
C VAL A 204 9.06 -13.68 0.74
N VAL A 205 9.35 -13.04 -0.40
CA VAL A 205 10.61 -12.33 -0.62
C VAL A 205 10.76 -11.09 0.28
N ALA A 206 9.67 -10.37 0.54
CA ALA A 206 9.66 -9.22 1.44
C ALA A 206 9.95 -9.65 2.89
N LEU A 207 9.29 -10.70 3.38
CA LEU A 207 9.54 -11.28 4.70
C LEU A 207 10.97 -11.81 4.82
N TYR A 208 11.42 -12.56 3.81
CA TYR A 208 12.78 -13.07 3.75
C TYR A 208 13.80 -11.93 3.79
N SER A 209 13.57 -10.84 3.06
CA SER A 209 14.48 -9.68 3.04
C SER A 209 14.54 -8.97 4.38
N ALA A 210 13.41 -8.79 5.07
CA ALA A 210 13.40 -8.24 6.42
C ALA A 210 14.18 -9.14 7.40
N GLY A 211 13.96 -10.46 7.34
CA GLY A 211 14.68 -11.43 8.18
C GLY A 211 16.18 -11.50 7.88
N ASP A 212 16.56 -11.43 6.60
CA ASP A 212 17.94 -11.42 6.14
C ASP A 212 18.70 -10.18 6.64
N ILE A 213 18.07 -8.99 6.58
CA ILE A 213 18.64 -7.77 7.16
C ILE A 213 18.81 -7.92 8.67
N ARG A 214 17.80 -8.43 9.37
CA ARG A 214 17.88 -8.68 10.82
C ARG A 214 19.06 -9.58 11.16
N ARG A 215 19.21 -10.69 10.45
CA ARG A 215 20.33 -11.62 10.65
C ARG A 215 21.68 -10.95 10.40
N GLN A 216 21.81 -10.18 9.32
CA GLN A 216 23.07 -9.49 8.96
C GLN A 216 23.45 -8.39 9.94
N VAL A 217 22.46 -7.69 10.53
CA VAL A 217 22.69 -6.66 11.56
C VAL A 217 23.09 -7.31 12.89
N GLN A 218 22.39 -8.38 13.29
CA GLN A 218 22.73 -9.12 14.52
C GLN A 218 24.10 -9.81 14.43
N SER A 219 24.51 -10.24 13.23
CA SER A 219 25.82 -10.84 13.01
C SER A 219 26.95 -9.81 12.88
N GLY A 220 26.66 -8.51 12.95
CA GLY A 220 27.65 -7.44 12.74
C GLY A 220 28.21 -7.33 11.32
N LYS A 221 27.67 -8.07 10.34
CA LYS A 221 28.09 -8.01 8.94
C LYS A 221 27.67 -6.69 8.31
N LYS A 222 26.49 -6.21 8.69
CA LYS A 222 25.94 -4.93 8.26
C LYS A 222 25.60 -4.06 9.45
N ILE A 223 25.70 -2.76 9.25
CA ILE A 223 25.26 -1.78 10.24
C ILE A 223 24.08 -0.97 9.70
N LEU A 224 23.21 -0.57 10.61
CA LEU A 224 22.10 0.32 10.31
C LEU A 224 22.64 1.74 10.05
N HIS A 225 22.19 2.38 8.98
CA HIS A 225 22.53 3.78 8.75
C HIS A 225 21.92 4.67 9.81
N ASP A 226 22.72 5.54 10.41
CA ASP A 226 22.22 6.55 11.34
C ASP A 226 21.31 7.57 10.67
N LYS A 227 20.41 8.12 11.49
CA LYS A 227 19.54 9.20 11.07
C LYS A 227 20.40 10.45 10.84
N LEU A 228 20.30 11.00 9.63
CA LEU A 228 20.89 12.28 9.31
C LEU A 228 20.29 13.37 10.20
N ASP A 229 21.15 14.27 10.66
CA ASP A 229 20.77 15.48 11.37
C ASP A 229 20.38 16.57 10.36
N TYR A 230 19.12 16.99 10.41
CA TYR A 230 18.55 17.97 9.50
C TYR A 230 18.88 19.42 9.90
N ASN A 231 19.45 19.64 11.09
CA ASN A 231 19.82 20.96 11.56
C ASN A 231 21.23 21.37 11.11
N SER A 232 22.11 20.40 10.92
CA SER A 232 23.52 20.62 10.55
C SER A 232 23.79 20.46 9.06
N LEU A 233 22.95 19.72 8.32
CA LEU A 233 23.14 19.45 6.90
C LEU A 233 22.15 20.22 6.04
N ASP A 234 22.61 20.80 4.94
CA ASP A 234 21.73 21.39 3.95
C ASP A 234 20.96 20.32 3.15
N ASN A 235 19.83 20.73 2.58
CA ASN A 235 18.95 19.94 1.75
C ASN A 235 19.64 19.21 0.59
N ILE A 236 20.68 19.81 -0.01
CA ILE A 236 21.45 19.20 -1.10
C ILE A 236 22.34 18.08 -0.53
N GLN A 237 23.10 18.36 0.51
CA GLN A 237 23.99 17.41 1.18
C GLN A 237 23.24 16.18 1.70
N ILE A 238 22.06 16.38 2.31
CA ILE A 238 21.19 15.28 2.75
C ILE A 238 20.86 14.36 1.57
N ASN A 239 20.50 14.92 0.42
CA ASN A 239 20.14 14.11 -0.73
C ASN A 239 21.34 13.37 -1.31
N GLU A 240 22.51 14.00 -1.39
CA GLU A 240 23.75 13.38 -1.85
C GLU A 240 24.14 12.17 -0.99
N ILE A 241 24.08 12.32 0.34
CA ILE A 241 24.34 11.22 1.27
C ILE A 241 23.33 10.08 1.11
N LEU A 242 22.04 10.38 0.93
CA LEU A 242 21.03 9.34 0.74
C LEU A 242 21.17 8.61 -0.61
N VAL A 243 21.59 9.32 -1.66
CA VAL A 243 21.86 8.76 -2.99
C VAL A 243 23.12 7.90 -2.98
N SER A 244 24.19 8.33 -2.30
CA SER A 244 25.42 7.55 -2.17
C SER A 244 25.19 6.23 -1.42
N ARG A 245 24.28 6.22 -0.43
CA ARG A 245 23.79 5.01 0.26
C ARG A 245 22.89 4.12 -0.60
N LYS A 246 22.64 4.49 -1.88
CA LYS A 246 21.71 3.82 -2.81
C LYS A 246 20.30 3.64 -2.23
N ARG A 247 19.93 4.47 -1.26
CA ARG A 247 18.68 4.37 -0.48
C ARG A 247 18.49 2.98 0.14
N CYS A 248 19.59 2.35 0.58
CA CYS A 248 19.57 1.12 1.35
C CYS A 248 19.39 1.43 2.84
N LEU A 249 18.72 0.54 3.58
CA LEU A 249 18.57 0.70 5.03
C LEU A 249 19.87 0.44 5.78
N VAL A 250 20.72 -0.42 5.24
CA VAL A 250 21.93 -0.94 5.88
C VAL A 250 23.13 -0.85 4.96
N ALA A 251 24.32 -0.66 5.53
CA ALA A 251 25.61 -0.71 4.85
C ALA A 251 26.47 -1.86 5.35
N ASP A 252 27.43 -2.29 4.54
CA ASP A 252 28.45 -3.24 4.98
C ASP A 252 29.35 -2.58 6.04
N ASN A 253 29.63 -3.30 7.13
CA ASN A 253 30.37 -2.77 8.28
C ASN A 253 31.74 -2.20 7.88
N ASN A 254 32.46 -2.91 7.00
CA ASN A 254 33.77 -2.50 6.49
C ASN A 254 33.71 -1.19 5.68
N GLN A 255 32.63 -0.96 4.94
CA GLN A 255 32.44 0.27 4.16
C GLN A 255 31.98 1.44 5.04
N ALA A 256 31.19 1.16 6.07
CA ALA A 256 30.73 2.18 6.98
C ALA A 256 31.83 2.75 7.88
N GLN A 257 32.78 1.91 8.33
CA GLN A 257 33.97 2.38 9.04
C GLN A 257 34.83 3.30 8.17
N HIS A 258 35.00 2.95 6.88
CA HIS A 258 35.74 3.78 5.92
C HIS A 258 35.04 5.12 5.64
N ASN A 259 33.72 5.11 5.39
CA ASN A 259 32.97 6.35 5.13
C ASN A 259 32.93 7.29 6.34
N ASN A 260 32.81 6.76 7.56
CA ASN A 260 32.87 7.57 8.78
C ASN A 260 34.27 8.21 8.97
N SER A 261 35.34 7.51 8.57
CA SER A 261 36.70 8.07 8.62
C SER A 261 36.92 9.20 7.61
N ILE A 262 36.33 9.11 6.42
CA ILE A 262 36.41 10.17 5.39
C ILE A 262 35.58 11.39 5.80
N GLN A 263 34.34 11.19 6.28
CA GLN A 263 33.52 12.31 6.76
C GLN A 263 34.22 13.06 7.89
N ASN A 264 34.81 12.38 8.87
CA ASN A 264 35.52 13.05 9.96
C ASN A 264 36.77 13.82 9.52
N MET A 265 37.33 13.56 8.33
CA MET A 265 38.46 14.34 7.78
C MET A 265 38.02 15.56 6.95
N GLU A 266 36.79 15.59 6.42
CA GLU A 266 36.24 16.77 5.73
C GLU A 266 35.75 17.87 6.69
N TYR A 267 35.64 17.57 8.00
CA TYR A 267 35.21 18.51 9.05
C TYR A 267 36.36 18.97 9.99
N ILE A 268 37.62 18.72 9.64
CA ILE A 268 38.83 19.28 10.32
C ILE A 268 39.49 20.29 9.38
#